data_AF-A0A645JPF4-F1
#
_entry.id   AF-A0A645JPF4-F1
#
_cell.length_a   1.000
_cell.length_b   1.000
_cell.length_c   1.000
_cell.angle_alpha   90.00
_cell.angle_beta   90.00
_cell.angle_gamma   90.00
#
_symmetry.space_group_name_H-M   'P 1'
#
loop_
_entity.id
_entity.type
_entity.pdbx_description
1 polymer ?
#
loop_
_entity_poly.entity_id
_entity_poly.type
_entity_poly.pdbx_seq_one_letter_code
_entity_poly.pdbx_strand_id
1 'polypeptide(L)'
;MVLSVLSSASIVFFITTFLRSVNAFATVSTILGTLIGFLTGIYIPIGQLPEGVQSVVKVFPVSHAGALFRQVMMERPLDQVFAGAPAAMAADFKVSMGVVYRFGDGLTTPLFSIIVLAVTAAVFYTLATLSVSRKRR
;
A
#
# COMPACT_ATOMS: atom_id res chain seq x y z
N MET A 1 9.04 7.22 -3.84
CA MET A 1 8.42 7.16 -5.18
C MET A 1 8.99 6.04 -6.06
N VAL A 2 10.30 5.92 -6.24
CA VAL A 2 10.89 4.83 -7.05
C VAL A 2 10.51 3.45 -6.52
N LEU A 3 10.70 3.20 -5.22
CA LEU A 3 10.38 1.92 -4.60
C LEU A 3 8.89 1.55 -4.70
N SER A 4 7.98 2.53 -4.55
CA SER A 4 6.55 2.28 -4.69
C SER A 4 6.17 1.92 -6.12
N VAL A 5 6.75 2.60 -7.12
CA VAL A 5 6.54 2.26 -8.54
C VAL A 5 7.10 0.88 -8.84
N LEU A 6 8.32 0.57 -8.40
CA LEU A 6 8.94 -0.74 -8.60
C LEU A 6 8.10 -1.87 -7.99
N SER A 7 7.62 -1.69 -6.75
CA SER A 7 6.76 -2.67 -6.08
C SER A 7 5.45 -2.89 -6.83
N SER A 8 4.73 -1.82 -7.17
CA SER A 8 3.46 -1.91 -7.90
C SER A 8 3.64 -2.49 -9.31
N ALA A 9 4.68 -2.06 -10.03
CA ALA A 9 4.99 -2.57 -11.36
C ALA A 9 5.37 -4.06 -11.32
N SER A 10 6.07 -4.51 -10.28
CA SER A 10 6.41 -5.92 -10.11
C SER A 10 5.17 -6.80 -9.87
N ILE A 11 4.22 -6.33 -9.06
CA ILE A 11 2.93 -7.01 -8.86
C ILE A 11 2.17 -7.10 -10.19
N VAL A 12 2.01 -5.98 -10.88
CA VAL A 12 1.28 -5.94 -12.15
C VAL A 12 1.98 -6.82 -13.18
N PHE A 13 3.30 -6.75 -13.30
CA PHE A 13 4.07 -7.60 -14.20
C PHE A 13 3.84 -9.09 -13.91
N PHE A 14 3.88 -9.50 -12.64
CA PHE A 14 3.57 -10.89 -12.28
C PHE A 14 2.16 -11.30 -12.71
N ILE A 15 1.14 -10.47 -12.44
CA ILE A 15 -0.25 -10.74 -12.83
C ILE A 15 -0.36 -10.85 -14.36
N THR A 16 0.25 -9.94 -15.11
CA THR A 16 0.18 -9.97 -16.58
C THR A 16 0.83 -11.21 -17.17
N THR A 17 1.79 -11.83 -16.48
CA THR A 17 2.37 -13.10 -16.96
C THR A 17 1.33 -14.22 -17.10
N PHE A 18 0.18 -14.15 -16.45
CA PHE A 18 -0.88 -15.16 -16.57
C PHE A 18 -1.92 -14.84 -17.65
N LEU A 19 -1.94 -13.61 -18.14
CA LEU A 19 -2.94 -13.13 -19.11
C LEU A 19 -2.54 -13.55 -20.52
N ARG A 20 -3.53 -13.95 -21.33
CA ARG A 20 -3.32 -14.47 -22.69
C ARG A 20 -3.98 -13.62 -23.79
N SER A 21 -4.69 -12.56 -23.43
CA SER A 21 -5.39 -11.69 -24.38
C SER A 21 -5.42 -10.24 -23.90
N VAL A 22 -5.58 -9.32 -24.86
CA VAL A 22 -5.74 -7.89 -24.60
C VAL A 22 -7.01 -7.62 -23.78
N ASN A 23 -8.10 -8.34 -24.05
CA ASN A 23 -9.34 -8.22 -23.30
C ASN A 23 -9.15 -8.57 -21.82
N ALA A 24 -8.43 -9.66 -21.51
CA ALA A 24 -8.14 -10.03 -20.12
C ALA A 24 -7.28 -8.97 -19.40
N PHE A 25 -6.29 -8.41 -20.11
CA PHE A 25 -5.49 -7.29 -19.59
C PHE A 25 -6.33 -6.04 -19.30
N ALA A 26 -7.23 -5.68 -20.21
CA ALA A 26 -8.13 -4.54 -20.04
C ALA A 26 -9.03 -4.73 -18.81
N THR A 27 -9.68 -5.89 -18.68
CA THR A 27 -10.55 -6.20 -17.52
C THR A 27 -9.81 -6.10 -16.19
N VAL A 28 -8.61 -6.70 -16.10
CA VAL A 28 -7.79 -6.63 -14.87
C VAL A 28 -7.39 -5.19 -14.57
N SER A 29 -6.99 -4.42 -15.59
CA SER A 29 -6.60 -3.01 -15.42
C SER A 29 -7.78 -2.15 -14.93
N THR A 30 -8.99 -2.40 -15.42
CA THR A 30 -10.20 -1.73 -14.93
C THR A 30 -10.46 -2.07 -13.47
N ILE A 31 -10.40 -3.34 -13.08
CA ILE A 31 -10.63 -3.77 -11.69
C ILE A 31 -9.57 -3.15 -10.76
N LEU A 32 -8.30 -3.18 -11.15
CA LEU A 32 -7.24 -2.54 -10.37
C LEU A 32 -7.48 -1.04 -10.27
N GLY A 33 -7.79 -0.37 -11.37
CA GLY A 33 -8.04 1.08 -11.40
C GLY A 33 -9.21 1.52 -10.51
N THR A 34 -10.29 0.74 -10.45
CA THR A 34 -11.45 1.07 -9.62
C THR A 34 -11.22 0.77 -8.14
N LEU A 35 -10.51 -0.31 -7.81
CA LEU A 35 -10.34 -0.76 -6.42
C LEU A 35 -9.11 -0.18 -5.74
N ILE A 36 -8.08 0.28 -6.47
CA ILE A 36 -6.78 0.63 -5.87
C ILE A 36 -6.89 1.72 -4.80
N GLY A 37 -7.76 2.72 -4.99
CA GLY A 37 -7.97 3.79 -4.02
C GLY A 37 -8.60 3.29 -2.70
N PHE A 38 -9.43 2.25 -2.76
CA PHE A 38 -9.97 1.59 -1.57
C PHE A 38 -8.94 0.68 -0.92
N LEU A 39 -8.24 -0.14 -1.72
CA LEU A 39 -7.20 -1.07 -1.25
C LEU A 39 -6.04 -0.36 -0.55
N THR A 40 -5.82 0.92 -0.85
CA THR A 40 -4.77 1.75 -0.26
C THR A 40 -5.28 2.76 0.78
N GLY A 41 -6.59 2.74 1.08
CA GLY A 41 -7.22 3.65 2.05
C GLY A 41 -7.10 5.12 1.67
N ILE A 42 -7.10 5.44 0.38
CA ILE A 42 -6.98 6.82 -0.14
C ILE A 42 -8.33 7.52 -0.16
N TYR A 43 -9.41 6.81 -0.48
CA TYR A 43 -10.74 7.42 -0.59
C TYR A 43 -11.45 7.67 0.74
N ILE A 44 -11.20 6.81 1.74
CA ILE A 44 -11.87 6.87 3.04
C ILE A 44 -10.82 6.66 4.14
N PRO A 45 -10.84 7.44 5.22
CA PRO A 45 -10.00 7.20 6.39
C PRO A 45 -10.15 5.76 6.88
N ILE A 46 -9.02 5.09 7.10
CA ILE A 46 -9.00 3.66 7.44
C ILE A 46 -9.77 3.41 8.74
N GLY A 47 -9.71 4.32 9.71
CA GLY A 47 -10.44 4.21 10.98
C GLY A 47 -11.97 4.19 10.84
N GLN A 48 -12.52 4.59 9.68
CA GLN A 48 -13.95 4.58 9.40
C GLN A 48 -14.41 3.32 8.64
N LEU A 49 -13.48 2.47 8.22
CA LEU A 49 -13.80 1.25 7.49
C LEU A 49 -14.11 0.09 8.45
N PRO A 50 -14.92 -0.91 8.05
CA PRO A 50 -15.10 -2.13 8.82
C PRO A 50 -13.75 -2.85 9.05
N GLU A 51 -13.58 -3.52 10.19
CA GLU A 51 -12.30 -4.14 10.60
C GLU A 51 -11.67 -5.07 9.54
N GLY A 52 -12.51 -5.84 8.84
CA GLY A 52 -12.05 -6.70 7.74
C GLY A 52 -11.42 -5.90 6.60
N VAL A 53 -12.02 -4.78 6.22
CA VAL A 53 -11.50 -3.89 5.16
C VAL A 53 -10.23 -3.20 5.65
N GLN A 54 -10.20 -2.74 6.90
CA GLN A 54 -8.97 -2.18 7.48
C GLN A 54 -7.81 -3.16 7.40
N SER A 55 -8.05 -4.44 7.69
CA SER A 55 -7.04 -5.49 7.66
C SER A 55 -6.49 -5.69 6.24
N VAL A 56 -7.37 -5.69 5.23
CA VAL A 56 -6.96 -5.74 3.80
C VAL A 56 -6.08 -4.55 3.47
N VAL A 57 -6.49 -3.33 3.82
CA VAL A 57 -5.70 -2.13 3.53
C VAL A 57 -4.33 -2.18 4.21
N LYS A 58 -4.29 -2.55 5.50
CA LYS A 58 -3.04 -2.60 6.27
C LYS A 58 -2.02 -3.60 5.71
N VAL A 59 -2.49 -4.74 5.17
CA VAL A 59 -1.62 -5.80 4.64
C VAL A 59 -1.27 -5.57 3.17
N PHE A 60 -2.09 -4.84 2.42
CA PHE A 60 -1.84 -4.60 1.01
C PHE A 60 -0.53 -3.81 0.79
N PRO A 61 0.46 -4.34 0.06
CA PRO A 61 1.80 -3.76 0.05
C PRO A 61 1.87 -2.29 -0.39
N VAL A 62 1.04 -1.91 -1.38
CA VAL A 62 1.05 -0.55 -1.91
C VAL A 62 0.50 0.47 -0.90
N SER A 63 -0.29 0.03 0.08
CA SER A 63 -0.75 0.89 1.18
C SER A 63 0.42 1.46 1.99
N HIS A 64 1.50 0.69 2.15
CA HIS A 64 2.71 1.16 2.83
C HIS A 64 3.39 2.33 2.10
N ALA A 65 3.27 2.43 0.77
CA ALA A 65 3.70 3.61 0.05
C ALA A 65 2.82 4.82 0.41
N GLY A 66 1.50 4.64 0.47
CA GLY A 66 0.56 5.67 0.92
C GLY A 66 0.85 6.16 2.33
N ALA A 67 1.12 5.26 3.28
CA ALA A 67 1.51 5.61 4.65
C ALA A 67 2.80 6.45 4.68
N LEU A 68 3.84 6.06 3.95
CA LEU A 68 5.09 6.82 3.86
C LEU A 68 4.88 8.21 3.26
N PHE A 69 4.08 8.34 2.20
CA PHE A 69 3.74 9.64 1.64
C PHE A 69 2.99 10.51 2.65
N ARG A 70 1.99 9.96 3.35
CA ARG A 70 1.28 10.69 4.41
C ARG A 70 2.22 11.13 5.53
N GLN A 71 3.16 10.29 5.97
CA GLN A 71 4.13 10.65 7.01
C GLN A 71 4.96 11.88 6.60
N VAL A 72 5.45 11.91 5.35
CA VAL A 72 6.25 13.04 4.85
C VAL A 72 5.39 14.28 4.61
N MET A 73 4.24 14.13 3.94
CA MET A 73 3.40 15.26 3.56
C MET A 73 2.69 15.90 4.75
N MET A 74 2.36 15.11 5.77
CA MET A 74 1.60 15.55 6.93
C MET A 74 2.47 15.91 8.14
N GLU A 75 3.79 15.74 8.07
CA GLU A 75 4.72 16.07 9.17
C GLU A 75 4.46 17.47 9.75
N ARG A 76 4.65 18.53 8.94
CA ARG A 76 4.46 19.91 9.39
C ARG A 76 3.01 20.27 9.71
N PRO A 77 2.00 19.92 8.88
CA PRO A 77 0.60 20.23 9.20
C PRO A 77 0.13 19.60 10.51
N LEU A 78 0.59 18.38 10.83
CA LEU A 78 0.22 17.72 12.09
C LEU A 78 0.82 18.45 13.30
N ASP A 79 2.07 18.88 13.22
CA ASP A 79 2.71 19.63 14.30
C ASP A 79 1.99 20.96 14.58
N GLN A 80 1.51 21.62 13.53
CA GLN A 80 0.78 22.88 13.65
C GLN A 80 -0.65 22.70 14.18
N VAL A 81 -1.41 21.76 13.61
CA VAL A 81 -2.84 21.55 13.94
C VAL A 81 -3.01 20.98 15.35
N PHE A 82 -2.08 20.14 15.79
CA PHE A 82 -2.12 19.52 17.12
C PHE A 82 -1.25 20.25 18.15
N ALA A 83 -0.76 21.46 17.84
CA ALA A 83 0.01 22.27 18.77
C ALA A 83 -0.82 22.56 20.04
N GLY A 84 -0.27 22.18 21.21
CA GLY A 84 -0.95 22.34 22.50
C GLY A 84 -2.08 21.35 22.78
N ALA A 85 -2.34 20.40 21.88
CA ALA A 85 -3.32 19.35 22.09
C ALA A 85 -2.73 18.12 22.81
N PRO A 86 -3.55 17.26 23.44
CA PRO A 86 -3.08 16.00 24.02
C PRO A 86 -2.43 15.10 22.96
N ALA A 87 -1.26 14.54 23.29
CA ALA A 87 -0.49 13.68 22.37
C ALA A 87 -1.28 12.47 21.84
N ALA A 88 -2.20 11.93 22.66
CA ALA A 88 -3.09 10.85 22.27
C ALA A 88 -3.97 11.21 21.06
N MET A 89 -4.43 12.46 20.97
CA MET A 89 -5.31 12.91 19.89
C MET A 89 -4.59 12.90 18.54
N ALA A 90 -3.33 13.34 18.51
CA ALA A 90 -2.49 13.27 17.31
C ALA A 90 -2.16 11.82 16.93
N ALA A 91 -1.91 10.96 17.93
CA ALA A 91 -1.62 9.54 17.70
C ALA A 91 -2.82 8.80 17.10
N ASP A 92 -4.03 9.01 17.65
CA ASP A 92 -5.26 8.39 17.16
C ASP A 92 -5.62 8.90 15.76
N PHE A 93 -5.40 10.19 15.49
CA PHE A 93 -5.57 10.74 14.15
C PHE A 93 -4.63 10.07 13.14
N LYS A 94 -3.35 9.89 13.48
CA LYS A 94 -2.37 9.22 12.61
C LYS A 94 -2.78 7.77 12.27
N VAL A 95 -3.34 7.03 13.24
CA VAL A 95 -3.85 5.67 13.00
C VAL A 95 -5.11 5.70 12.13
N SER A 96 -6.08 6.56 12.47
CA SER A 96 -7.36 6.67 11.76
C SER A 96 -7.17 7.06 10.29
N MET A 97 -6.25 7.98 10.02
CA MET A 97 -5.94 8.45 8.65
C MET A 97 -4.98 7.53 7.88
N GLY A 98 -4.49 6.44 8.49
CA GLY A 98 -3.54 5.54 7.84
C GLY A 98 -2.17 6.19 7.56
N VAL A 99 -1.76 7.14 8.41
CA VAL A 99 -0.39 7.68 8.44
C VAL A 99 0.56 6.61 9.00
N VAL A 100 0.08 5.87 10.00
CA VAL A 100 0.71 4.66 10.53
C VAL A 100 -0.35 3.57 10.68
N TYR A 101 0.05 2.31 10.58
CA TYR A 101 -0.84 1.17 10.80
C TYR A 101 -0.58 0.56 12.16
N ARG A 102 -1.66 0.09 12.80
CA ARG A 102 -1.63 -0.64 14.06
C ARG A 102 -1.82 -2.14 13.81
N PHE A 103 -0.87 -2.93 14.28
CA PHE A 103 -0.89 -4.39 14.28
C PHE A 103 -0.71 -4.88 15.73
N GLY A 104 -1.79 -5.38 16.34
CA GLY A 104 -1.83 -5.61 17.79
C GLY A 104 -1.51 -4.32 18.55
N ASP A 105 -0.55 -4.39 19.46
CA ASP A 105 -0.11 -3.23 20.24
C ASP A 105 0.93 -2.36 19.51
N GLY A 106 1.51 -2.86 18.41
CA GLY A 106 2.58 -2.21 17.66
C GLY A 106 2.07 -1.24 16.59
N LEU A 107 2.81 -0.15 16.39
CA LEU A 107 2.66 0.74 15.24
C LEU A 107 3.74 0.48 14.20
N THR A 108 3.38 0.56 12.93
CA THR A 108 4.36 0.45 11.83
C THR A 108 5.33 1.61 11.83
N THR A 109 6.61 1.33 11.66
CA THR A 109 7.66 2.33 11.43
C THR A 109 7.83 2.62 9.93
N PRO A 110 8.48 3.74 9.56
CA PRO A 110 8.84 4.00 8.16
C PRO A 110 9.68 2.86 7.56
N LEU A 111 10.63 2.34 8.34
CA LEU A 111 11.50 1.23 7.93
C LEU A 111 10.70 -0.04 7.64
N PHE A 112 9.70 -0.36 8.47
CA PHE A 112 8.81 -1.50 8.21
C PHE A 112 8.14 -1.38 6.84
N SER A 113 7.54 -0.21 6.55
CA SER A 113 6.88 0.06 5.27
C SER A 113 7.86 -0.03 4.08
N ILE A 114 9.09 0.44 4.24
CA ILE A 114 10.14 0.33 3.22
C ILE A 114 10.49 -1.15 2.95
N ILE A 115 10.67 -1.94 4.02
CA ILE A 115 10.96 -3.38 3.91
C ILE A 115 9.82 -4.10 3.21
N VAL A 116 8.56 -3.83 3.56
CA VAL A 116 7.39 -4.44 2.89
C VAL A 116 7.42 -4.18 1.39
N LEU A 117 7.66 -2.94 0.97
CA LEU A 117 7.73 -2.60 -0.46
C LEU A 117 8.92 -3.25 -1.16
N ALA A 118 10.10 -3.29 -0.51
CA ALA A 118 11.30 -3.90 -1.07
C ALA A 118 11.16 -5.42 -1.24
N VAL A 119 10.63 -6.10 -0.22
CA VAL A 119 10.34 -7.55 -0.27
C VAL A 119 9.28 -7.83 -1.32
N THR A 120 8.23 -7.02 -1.41
CA THR A 120 7.18 -7.17 -2.42
C THR A 120 7.76 -7.04 -3.83
N ALA A 121 8.56 -6.00 -4.08
CA ALA A 121 9.24 -5.83 -5.36
C ALA A 121 10.10 -7.06 -5.71
N ALA A 122 10.97 -7.50 -4.78
CA ALA A 122 11.85 -8.63 -5.00
C ALA A 122 11.08 -9.93 -5.29
N VAL A 123 10.07 -10.25 -4.48
CA VAL A 123 9.27 -11.47 -4.61
C VAL A 123 8.52 -11.48 -5.93
N PHE A 124 7.71 -10.45 -6.21
CA PHE A 124 6.86 -10.45 -7.42
C PHE A 124 7.68 -10.33 -8.70
N TYR A 125 8.78 -9.57 -8.70
CA TYR A 125 9.67 -9.51 -9.86
C TYR A 125 10.34 -10.86 -10.14
N THR A 126 10.81 -11.54 -9.09
CA THR A 126 11.39 -12.89 -9.22
C THR A 126 10.35 -13.89 -9.73
N LEU A 127 9.13 -13.86 -9.18
CA LEU A 127 8.05 -14.73 -9.64
C LEU A 127 7.66 -14.46 -11.10
N ALA A 128 7.61 -13.20 -11.53
CA ALA A 128 7.30 -12.82 -12.90
C ALA A 128 8.38 -13.29 -13.90
N THR A 129 9.65 -13.09 -13.55
CA THR A 129 10.77 -13.56 -14.39
C THR A 129 10.81 -15.09 -14.49
N LEU A 130 10.52 -15.80 -13.38
CA LEU A 130 10.41 -17.25 -13.38
C LEU A 130 9.21 -17.75 -14.21
N SER A 131 8.05 -17.09 -14.13
CA SER A 131 6.87 -17.50 -14.90
C SER A 131 7.07 -17.29 -16.41
N VAL A 132 7.74 -16.20 -16.82
CA VAL A 132 8.10 -15.95 -18.22
C VAL A 132 9.14 -16.95 -18.73
N SER A 133 10.19 -17.23 -17.95
CA SER A 133 11.24 -18.16 -18.36
C SER A 133 10.72 -19.59 -18.56
N ARG A 134 9.78 -20.04 -17.72
CA ARG A 134 9.12 -21.35 -17.87
C ARG A 134 8.23 -21.47 -19.11
N LYS A 135 7.69 -20.36 -19.63
CA LYS A 135 6.87 -20.35 -20.85
C LYS A 135 7.68 -20.33 -22.15
N ARG A 136 8.97 -20.02 -22.06
CA ARG A 136 9.90 -20.01 -23.19
C ARG A 136 10.57 -21.37 -23.43
N ARG A 137 10.51 -22.28 -22.46
CA ARG A 137 10.85 -23.70 -22.63
C ARG A 137 9.62 -24.46 -23.09
#